data_AF-A0A1L9VVK5-F1
#
_entry.id   AF-A0A1L9VVK5-F1
#
_cell.length_a   1.000
_cell.length_b   1.000
_cell.length_c   1.000
_cell.angle_alpha   90.00
_cell.angle_beta   90.00
_cell.angle_gamma   90.00
#
_symmetry.space_group_name_H-M   'P 1'
#
loop_
_entity.id
_entity.type
_entity.pdbx_description
1 polymer ?
#
loop_
_entity_poly.entity_id
_entity_poly.type
_entity_poly.pdbx_seq_one_letter_code
_entity_poly.pdbx_strand_id
1 'polypeptide(L)'
;MERVMIPRRGVGVTYEGLMECLAEQERLSGHSIELQKGDILLIRSGYTKRYLESSDKDQRGMAHRYPPVACGINQDIRILWFLWDKQVAVFYHKVLLAGWGCSIEELLWLEDLARECAKQKRWSFFIVSVPLHVPGGVASPANMTAIL
;
A
#
# COMPACT_ATOMS: atom_id res chain seq x y z
N MET A 1 6.17 -24.54 -0.44
CA MET A 1 4.96 -24.42 -1.28
C MET A 1 4.35 -23.06 -0.97
N GLU A 2 4.82 -22.01 -1.65
CA GLU A 2 4.43 -20.63 -1.40
C GLU A 2 2.93 -20.43 -1.71
N ARG A 3 2.12 -20.18 -0.69
CA ARG A 3 0.79 -19.61 -0.88
C ARG A 3 0.95 -18.09 -0.91
N VAL A 4 1.41 -17.57 -2.04
CA VAL A 4 1.16 -16.16 -2.36
C VAL A 4 -0.36 -16.05 -2.54
N MET A 5 -1.05 -15.45 -1.56
CA MET A 5 -2.47 -15.15 -1.67
C MET A 5 -2.63 -14.04 -2.71
N ILE A 6 -2.73 -14.43 -3.98
CA ILE A 6 -3.15 -13.54 -5.06
C ILE A 6 -4.66 -13.32 -4.84
N PRO A 7 -5.13 -12.10 -4.53
CA PRO A 7 -6.54 -11.86 -4.28
C PRO A 7 -7.37 -12.29 -5.49
N ARG A 8 -8.39 -13.13 -5.24
CA ARG A 8 -9.39 -13.47 -6.27
C ARG A 8 -10.09 -12.17 -6.72
N ARG A 9 -10.42 -12.09 -8.02
CA ARG A 9 -11.05 -10.94 -8.71
C ARG A 9 -11.86 -10.02 -7.79
N GLY A 10 -11.47 -8.75 -7.73
CA GLY A 10 -12.38 -7.65 -7.41
C GLY A 10 -12.74 -7.42 -5.94
N VAL A 11 -11.96 -7.92 -4.98
CA VAL A 11 -12.17 -7.61 -3.56
C VAL A 11 -11.05 -6.70 -3.09
N GLY A 12 -11.38 -5.54 -2.52
CA GLY A 12 -10.40 -4.67 -1.89
C GLY A 12 -9.68 -5.37 -0.74
N VAL A 13 -8.52 -4.86 -0.33
CA VAL A 13 -7.80 -5.30 0.86
C VAL A 13 -8.70 -5.10 2.07
N THR A 14 -9.18 -6.19 2.66
CA THR A 14 -10.06 -6.16 3.82
C THR A 14 -9.28 -5.93 5.10
N TYR A 15 -9.97 -5.58 6.18
CA TYR A 15 -9.37 -5.48 7.51
C TYR A 15 -8.75 -6.83 7.91
N GLU A 16 -9.50 -7.91 7.70
CA GLU A 16 -9.05 -9.28 7.98
C GLU A 16 -7.80 -9.62 7.17
N GLY A 17 -7.78 -9.33 5.87
CA GLY A 17 -6.62 -9.61 5.03
C GLY A 17 -5.38 -8.80 5.42
N LEU A 18 -5.56 -7.57 5.90
CA LEU A 18 -4.47 -6.76 6.44
C LEU A 18 -3.91 -7.37 7.73
N MET A 19 -4.79 -7.73 8.68
CA MET A 19 -4.38 -8.32 9.96
C MET A 19 -3.77 -9.72 9.79
N GLU A 20 -4.30 -10.54 8.88
CA GLU A 20 -3.71 -11.84 8.51
C GLU A 20 -2.31 -11.67 7.93
N CYS A 21 -2.11 -10.67 7.05
CA CYS A 21 -0.80 -10.36 6.51
C CYS A 21 0.19 -9.91 7.59
N LEU A 22 -0.24 -9.07 8.53
CA LEU A 22 0.58 -8.63 9.65
C LEU A 22 0.99 -9.82 10.52
N ALA A 23 0.03 -10.64 10.93
CA ALA A 23 0.28 -11.82 11.75
C ALA A 23 1.27 -12.81 11.10
N GLU A 24 1.17 -13.00 9.77
CA GLU A 24 2.13 -13.82 9.04
C GLU A 24 3.53 -13.20 9.00
N GLN A 25 3.64 -11.87 8.83
CA GLN A 25 4.94 -11.17 8.87
C GLN A 25 5.58 -11.23 10.26
N GLU A 26 4.81 -11.11 11.33
CA GLU A 26 5.28 -11.30 12.71
C GLU A 26 5.75 -12.73 12.95
N ARG A 27 4.99 -13.72 12.47
CA ARG A 27 5.37 -15.14 12.56
C ARG A 27 6.68 -15.43 11.82
N LEU A 28 6.86 -14.84 10.63
CA LEU A 28 8.06 -15.04 9.81
C LEU A 28 9.29 -14.33 10.38
N SER A 29 9.13 -13.14 10.93
CA SER A 29 10.20 -12.36 11.56
C SER A 29 10.59 -12.87 12.95
N GLY A 30 9.67 -13.57 13.63
CA GLY A 30 9.89 -14.09 14.99
C GLY A 30 9.76 -13.02 16.07
N HIS A 31 9.25 -11.84 15.72
CA HIS A 31 8.96 -10.75 16.66
C HIS A 31 7.71 -10.00 16.21
N SER A 32 7.13 -9.21 17.12
CA SER A 32 6.01 -8.35 16.78
C SER A 32 6.47 -7.17 15.92
N ILE A 33 5.60 -6.73 15.01
CA ILE A 33 5.79 -5.56 14.14
C ILE A 33 4.82 -4.50 14.61
N GLU A 34 5.32 -3.59 15.44
CA GLU A 34 4.52 -2.49 15.99
C GLU A 34 4.63 -1.25 15.12
N LEU A 35 3.49 -0.77 14.62
CA LEU A 35 3.39 0.53 13.96
C LEU A 35 3.55 1.65 14.98
N GLN A 36 4.42 2.59 14.66
CA GLN A 36 4.68 3.79 15.45
C GLN A 36 4.09 5.04 14.79
N LYS A 37 3.89 6.07 15.61
CA LYS A 37 3.47 7.38 15.11
C LYS A 37 4.49 7.89 14.09
N GLY A 38 4.00 8.24 12.90
CA GLY A 38 4.83 8.74 11.81
C GLY A 38 5.31 7.66 10.84
N ASP A 39 5.02 6.38 11.13
CA ASP A 39 5.27 5.31 10.17
C ASP A 39 4.42 5.47 8.90
N ILE A 40 5.00 5.03 7.79
CA ILE A 40 4.33 4.93 6.49
C ILE A 40 3.97 3.47 6.26
N LEU A 41 2.67 3.18 6.16
CA LEU A 41 2.19 1.83 5.89
C LEU A 41 2.15 1.58 4.37
N LEU A 42 3.04 0.70 3.88
CA LEU A 42 3.08 0.28 2.49
C LEU A 42 2.21 -0.96 2.26
N ILE A 43 1.27 -0.89 1.32
CA ILE A 43 0.37 -2.01 0.99
C ILE A 43 0.63 -2.49 -0.42
N ARG A 44 1.18 -3.71 -0.53
CA ARG A 44 1.41 -4.38 -1.80
C ARG A 44 0.17 -5.16 -2.26
N SER A 45 -0.68 -4.51 -3.03
CA SER A 45 -1.87 -5.14 -3.65
C SER A 45 -1.56 -5.99 -4.89
N GLY A 46 -0.36 -5.83 -5.48
CA GLY A 46 0.02 -6.44 -6.76
C GLY A 46 -0.56 -5.72 -7.99
N TYR A 47 -1.28 -4.60 -7.81
CA TYR A 47 -1.92 -3.89 -8.92
C TYR A 47 -0.95 -3.30 -9.91
N THR A 48 0.09 -2.59 -9.45
CA THR A 48 1.08 -1.93 -10.32
C THR A 48 1.74 -2.94 -11.24
N LYS A 49 2.17 -4.09 -10.69
CA LYS A 49 2.71 -5.19 -11.49
C LYS A 49 1.73 -5.67 -12.54
N ARG A 50 0.51 -6.02 -12.14
CA ARG A 50 -0.53 -6.49 -13.07
C ARG A 50 -0.82 -5.47 -14.16
N TYR A 51 -0.88 -4.19 -13.82
CA TYR A 51 -1.15 -3.11 -14.75
C TYR A 51 -0.05 -3.00 -15.81
N LEU A 52 1.21 -3.00 -15.39
CA LEU A 52 2.37 -2.93 -16.29
C LEU A 52 2.54 -4.18 -17.17
N GLU A 53 2.11 -5.35 -16.69
CA GLU A 53 2.11 -6.61 -17.45
C GLU A 53 0.89 -6.77 -18.37
N SER A 54 -0.11 -5.89 -18.27
CA SER A 54 -1.33 -5.95 -19.09
C SER A 54 -1.12 -5.34 -20.48
N SER A 55 -1.90 -5.80 -21.46
CA SER A 55 -1.88 -5.22 -22.81
C SER A 55 -2.44 -3.79 -22.82
N ASP A 56 -2.05 -2.97 -23.80
CA ASP A 56 -2.60 -1.62 -24.01
C ASP A 56 -4.13 -1.62 -24.07
N LYS A 57 -4.71 -2.64 -24.71
CA LYS A 57 -6.17 -2.81 -24.82
C LYS A 57 -6.79 -3.01 -23.43
N ASP A 58 -6.18 -3.83 -22.59
CA ASP A 58 -6.67 -4.09 -21.24
C ASP A 58 -6.50 -2.87 -20.33
N GLN A 59 -5.36 -2.18 -20.41
CA GLN A 59 -5.12 -0.94 -19.64
C GLN A 59 -6.16 0.14 -19.98
N ARG A 60 -6.42 0.38 -21.27
CA ARG A 60 -7.48 1.30 -21.72
C ARG A 60 -8.85 0.81 -21.26
N GLY A 61 -9.12 -0.49 -21.38
CA GLY A 61 -10.36 -1.09 -20.90
C GLY A 61 -10.59 -0.90 -19.40
N MET A 62 -9.53 -0.94 -18.59
CA MET A 62 -9.60 -0.65 -17.16
C MET A 62 -9.93 0.81 -16.88
N ALA A 63 -9.32 1.75 -17.62
CA ALA A 63 -9.58 3.19 -17.46
C ALA A 63 -11.03 3.59 -17.83
N HIS A 64 -11.67 2.84 -18.74
CA HIS A 64 -13.04 3.12 -19.18
C HIS A 64 -14.13 2.33 -18.44
N ARG A 65 -13.78 1.50 -17.45
CA ARG A 65 -14.77 0.75 -16.67
C ARG A 65 -15.54 1.66 -15.72
N TYR A 66 -16.88 1.53 -15.74
CA TYR A 66 -17.76 2.17 -14.77
C TYR A 66 -18.73 1.15 -14.16
N PRO A 67 -18.82 1.03 -12.82
CA PRO A 67 -17.95 1.70 -11.85
C PRO A 67 -16.49 1.24 -11.98
N PRO A 68 -15.51 2.06 -11.59
CA PRO A 68 -14.10 1.68 -11.64
C PRO A 68 -13.85 0.43 -10.79
N VAL A 69 -13.27 -0.60 -11.40
CA VAL A 69 -12.84 -1.81 -10.70
C VAL A 69 -11.35 -1.71 -10.45
N ALA A 70 -10.99 -0.98 -9.40
CA ALA A 70 -9.62 -0.81 -8.96
C ALA A 70 -9.27 -1.77 -7.81
N CYS A 71 -7.98 -2.02 -7.61
CA CYS A 71 -7.54 -2.48 -6.30
C CYS A 71 -7.67 -1.31 -5.31
N GLY A 72 -7.71 -1.62 -4.02
CA GLY A 72 -7.68 -0.60 -2.99
C GLY A 72 -8.01 -1.25 -1.66
N ILE A 73 -7.97 -0.44 -0.61
CA ILE A 73 -8.43 -0.87 0.70
C ILE A 73 -9.95 -0.83 0.70
N ASN A 74 -10.57 -1.83 1.33
CA ASN A 74 -12.02 -1.87 1.44
C ASN A 74 -12.53 -0.67 2.26
N GLN A 75 -13.72 -0.16 1.95
CA GLN A 75 -14.30 0.97 2.68
C GLN A 75 -14.86 0.53 4.04
N ASP A 76 -13.96 0.14 4.93
CA ASP A 76 -14.28 -0.43 6.23
C ASP A 76 -13.89 0.54 7.36
N ILE A 77 -14.87 0.85 8.21
CA ILE A 77 -14.67 1.75 9.34
C ILE A 77 -13.59 1.24 10.31
N ARG A 78 -13.39 -0.08 10.42
CA ARG A 78 -12.36 -0.67 11.28
C ARG A 78 -10.96 -0.37 10.79
N ILE A 79 -10.77 -0.31 9.47
CA ILE A 79 -9.50 0.12 8.89
C ILE A 79 -9.28 1.60 9.21
N LEU A 80 -10.32 2.43 9.11
CA LEU A 80 -10.19 3.84 9.49
C LEU A 80 -9.79 4.02 10.96
N TRP A 81 -10.44 3.31 11.89
CA TRP A 81 -10.08 3.32 13.32
C TRP A 81 -8.65 2.84 13.55
N PHE A 82 -8.25 1.73 12.92
CA PHE A 82 -6.89 1.23 12.99
C PHE A 82 -5.84 2.26 12.54
N LEU A 83 -6.08 2.92 11.40
CA LEU A 83 -5.19 3.96 10.87
C LEU A 83 -5.14 5.19 11.78
N TRP A 84 -6.28 5.58 12.35
CA TRP A 84 -6.38 6.69 13.31
C TRP A 84 -5.59 6.40 14.58
N ASP A 85 -5.81 5.24 15.19
CA ASP A 85 -5.18 4.85 16.45
C ASP A 85 -3.66 4.69 16.29
N LYS A 86 -3.22 4.14 15.15
CA LYS A 86 -1.79 3.97 14.84
C LYS A 86 -1.13 5.24 14.26
N GLN A 87 -1.92 6.27 13.92
CA GLN A 87 -1.44 7.51 13.32
C GLN A 87 -0.58 7.30 12.07
N VAL A 88 -1.02 6.39 11.19
CA VAL A 88 -0.32 5.99 9.96
C VAL A 88 -1.03 6.49 8.69
N ALA A 89 -0.24 6.78 7.66
CA ALA A 89 -0.68 7.38 6.40
C ALA A 89 -1.14 6.34 5.36
N VAL A 90 -2.45 6.25 5.03
CA VAL A 90 -2.97 5.30 4.01
C VAL A 90 -4.29 5.71 3.29
N PHE A 91 -4.30 5.62 1.94
CA PHE A 91 -5.44 5.57 0.98
C PHE A 91 -6.90 5.82 1.43
N TYR A 92 -7.18 6.97 2.04
CA TYR A 92 -8.53 7.52 2.19
C TYR A 92 -8.53 9.01 1.84
N HIS A 93 -8.64 9.32 0.55
CA HIS A 93 -8.47 10.68 0.01
C HIS A 93 -9.13 11.79 0.84
N LYS A 94 -10.43 11.63 1.18
CA LYS A 94 -11.18 12.67 1.91
C LYS A 94 -10.72 12.83 3.36
N VAL A 95 -10.47 11.72 4.05
CA VAL A 95 -10.14 11.77 5.49
C VAL A 95 -8.67 12.14 5.68
N LEU A 96 -7.78 11.59 4.85
CA LEU A 96 -6.35 11.88 4.94
C LEU A 96 -6.00 13.29 4.48
N LEU A 97 -6.35 13.65 3.25
CA LEU A 97 -5.87 14.91 2.66
C LEU A 97 -6.55 16.10 3.32
N ALA A 98 -7.88 16.10 3.40
CA ALA A 98 -8.65 17.23 3.93
C ALA A 98 -8.83 17.19 5.46
N GLY A 99 -8.83 16.00 6.07
CA GLY A 99 -8.97 15.85 7.51
C GLY A 99 -7.63 15.89 8.25
N TRP A 100 -6.73 14.95 7.94
CA TRP A 100 -5.50 14.74 8.72
C TRP A 100 -4.28 15.46 8.15
N GLY A 101 -4.38 16.08 6.96
CA GLY A 101 -3.25 16.70 6.27
C GLY A 101 -2.18 15.69 5.86
N CYS A 102 -2.57 14.43 5.66
CA CYS A 102 -1.68 13.31 5.47
C CYS A 102 -1.48 12.97 3.98
N SER A 103 -0.23 12.90 3.53
CA SER A 103 0.12 12.58 2.14
C SER A 103 -0.24 11.14 1.77
N ILE A 104 -0.54 10.93 0.48
CA ILE A 104 -0.83 9.60 -0.11
C ILE A 104 0.19 9.34 -1.21
N GLU A 105 0.74 8.14 -1.22
CA GLU A 105 1.63 7.64 -2.27
C GLU A 105 0.89 6.52 -3.03
N GLU A 106 0.80 6.62 -4.36
CA GLU A 106 0.05 5.67 -5.18
C GLU A 106 0.94 5.05 -6.28
N LEU A 107 0.50 3.90 -6.82
CA LEU A 107 1.14 3.22 -7.96
C LEU A 107 2.62 2.83 -7.74
N LEU A 108 3.02 2.61 -6.49
CA LEU A 108 4.38 2.17 -6.15
C LEU A 108 4.69 0.79 -6.71
N TRP A 109 5.94 0.59 -7.11
CA TRP A 109 6.50 -0.73 -7.40
C TRP A 109 7.06 -1.36 -6.12
N LEU A 110 6.32 -2.30 -5.54
CA LEU A 110 6.67 -2.95 -4.27
C LEU A 110 7.15 -4.41 -4.45
N GLU A 111 7.33 -4.88 -5.68
CA GLU A 111 7.65 -6.28 -5.96
C GLU A 111 9.04 -6.66 -5.46
N ASP A 112 10.04 -5.82 -5.75
CA ASP A 112 11.43 -6.10 -5.36
C ASP A 112 11.62 -5.93 -3.86
N LEU A 113 11.01 -4.88 -3.29
CA LEU A 113 10.96 -4.66 -1.85
C LEU A 113 10.35 -5.86 -1.12
N ALA A 114 9.20 -6.35 -1.57
CA ALA A 114 8.55 -7.49 -0.92
C ALA A 114 9.39 -8.78 -0.99
N ARG A 115 10.11 -9.01 -2.09
CA ARG A 115 11.04 -10.15 -2.20
C ARG A 115 12.19 -10.01 -1.20
N GLU A 116 12.76 -8.82 -1.06
CA GLU A 116 13.85 -8.60 -0.11
C GLU A 116 13.37 -8.66 1.35
N CYS A 117 12.19 -8.11 1.67
CA CYS A 117 11.56 -8.26 2.99
C CYS A 117 11.36 -9.73 3.36
N ALA A 118 10.86 -10.55 2.43
CA ALA A 118 10.65 -11.98 2.66
C ALA A 118 11.96 -12.75 2.87
N LYS A 119 13.00 -12.41 2.10
CA LYS A 119 14.34 -13.00 2.21
C LYS A 119 15.01 -12.67 3.54
N GLN A 120 14.91 -11.41 3.98
CA GLN A 120 15.50 -10.94 5.23
C GLN A 120 14.61 -11.15 6.46
N LYS A 121 13.34 -11.54 6.25
CA LYS A 121 12.30 -11.64 7.27
C LYS A 121 12.11 -10.33 8.06
N ARG A 122 12.12 -9.20 7.35
CA ARG A 122 12.01 -7.85 7.94
C ARG A 122 11.07 -6.97 7.12
N TRP A 123 10.09 -6.36 7.80
CA TRP A 123 9.07 -5.50 7.19
C TRP A 123 9.00 -4.10 7.80
N SER A 124 9.89 -3.79 8.74
CA SER A 124 10.13 -2.44 9.25
C SER A 124 11.52 -1.99 8.81
N PHE A 125 11.59 -0.83 8.18
CA PHE A 125 12.82 -0.30 7.59
C PHE A 125 12.70 1.22 7.44
N PHE A 126 13.84 1.87 7.21
CA PHE A 126 13.85 3.31 6.95
C PHE A 126 13.44 3.57 5.49
N ILE A 127 12.65 4.63 5.28
CA ILE A 127 12.20 5.02 3.95
C ILE A 127 12.48 6.50 3.69
N VAL A 128 12.91 6.80 2.48
CA VAL A 128 13.12 8.16 1.99
C VAL A 128 12.14 8.39 0.85
N SER A 129 11.22 9.33 1.03
CA SER A 129 10.40 9.90 -0.05
C SER A 129 10.58 11.41 -0.02
N VAL A 130 11.18 11.97 -1.07
CA VAL A 130 11.44 13.40 -1.18
C VAL A 130 10.68 13.93 -2.40
N PRO A 131 9.62 14.74 -2.19
CA PRO A 131 8.88 15.31 -3.30
C PRO A 131 9.74 16.37 -4.02
N LEU A 132 9.45 16.58 -5.31
CA LEU A 132 10.03 17.66 -6.07
C LEU A 132 9.60 19.01 -5.50
N HIS A 133 10.52 19.98 -5.51
CA HIS A 133 10.22 21.35 -5.08
C HIS A 133 9.46 22.09 -6.19
N VAL A 134 8.13 21.96 -6.17
CA VAL A 134 7.23 22.61 -7.13
C VAL A 134 6.25 23.51 -6.36
N PRO A 135 6.52 24.82 -6.23
CA PRO A 135 5.61 25.75 -5.57
C PRO A 135 4.20 25.71 -6.19
N GLY A 136 3.17 25.52 -5.36
CA GLY A 136 1.78 25.36 -5.82
C GLY A 136 1.44 23.98 -6.40
N GLY A 137 2.38 23.03 -6.40
CA GLY A 137 2.13 21.65 -6.81
C GLY A 137 1.20 20.92 -5.84
N VAL A 138 0.27 20.13 -6.39
CA VAL A 138 -0.68 19.29 -5.61
C VAL A 138 -0.22 17.82 -5.49
N ALA A 139 0.83 17.45 -6.22
CA ALA A 139 1.43 16.12 -6.23
C ALA A 139 2.89 16.21 -6.73
N SER A 140 3.67 15.16 -6.47
CA SER A 140 5.01 14.96 -7.00
C SER A 140 5.14 13.51 -7.50
N PRO A 141 5.95 13.23 -8.54
CA PRO A 141 6.44 11.88 -8.77
C PRO A 141 7.12 11.35 -7.51
N ALA A 142 6.86 10.07 -7.20
CA ALA A 142 7.50 9.39 -6.08
C ALA A 142 8.92 8.96 -6.47
N ASN A 143 9.92 9.39 -5.72
CA ASN A 143 11.27 8.83 -5.76
C ASN A 143 11.58 8.18 -4.40
N MET A 144 10.94 7.05 -4.16
CA MET A 144 10.94 6.39 -2.86
C MET A 144 12.04 5.33 -2.78
N THR A 145 12.89 5.43 -1.75
CA THR A 145 13.96 4.45 -1.48
C THR A 145 13.75 3.82 -0.10
N ALA A 146 13.69 2.49 -0.05
CA ALA A 146 13.69 1.73 1.19
C ALA A 146 15.11 1.26 1.54
N ILE A 147 15.50 1.41 2.80
CA ILE A 147 16.80 0.99 3.33
C ILE A 147 16.55 -0.10 4.36
N LEU A 148 16.79 -1.34 3.94
CA LEU A 148 16.66 -2.55 4.76
C LEU A 148 18.03 -2.85 5.37
#